data_AF-A0A2G0QB03-F1
#
_entry.id   AF-A0A2G0QB03-F1
#
_cell.length_a   1.000
_cell.length_b   1.000
_cell.length_c   1.000
_cell.angle_alpha   90.00
_cell.angle_beta   90.00
_cell.angle_gamma   90.00
#
_symmetry.space_group_name_H-M   'P 1'
#
loop_
_entity.id
_entity.type
_entity.pdbx_description
1 polymer ?
#
loop_
_entity_poly.entity_id
_entity_poly.type
_entity_poly.pdbx_seq_one_letter_code
_entity_poly.pdbx_strand_id
1 'polypeptide(L)' 'MHQNTKKQTSRYFNGAPTTRLIVPCEQSIIDTVDSHIKGSRVTRGNRAEFVRQAIIEKL' A
#
# COMPACT_ATOMS: atom_id res chain seq x y z
N MET A 1 0.93 -28.76 -15.01
CA MET A 1 0.26 -27.60 -14.39
C MET A 1 1.07 -26.35 -14.75
N HIS A 2 0.66 -25.60 -15.78
CA HIS A 2 1.39 -24.40 -16.20
C HIS A 2 1.12 -23.28 -15.19
N GLN A 3 2.08 -23.03 -14.29
CA GLN A 3 2.06 -21.85 -13.43
C GLN A 3 2.38 -20.64 -14.31
N ASN A 4 1.35 -19.88 -14.64
CA ASN A 4 1.48 -18.61 -15.33
C ASN A 4 2.20 -17.62 -14.40
N THR A 5 3.53 -17.54 -14.48
CA THR A 5 4.34 -16.51 -13.80
C THR A 5 4.20 -15.18 -14.53
N LYS A 6 2.96 -14.72 -14.74
CA LYS A 6 2.74 -13.29 -14.95
C LYS A 6 3.15 -12.64 -13.64
N LYS A 7 4.42 -12.22 -13.56
CA LYS A 7 4.86 -11.20 -12.60
C LYS A 7 3.78 -10.14 -12.68
N GLN A 8 2.93 -10.07 -11.67
CA GLN A 8 1.94 -9.02 -11.55
C GLN A 8 2.75 -7.80 -11.18
N THR A 9 3.43 -7.23 -12.18
CA THR A 9 4.18 -6.00 -12.07
C THR A 9 3.14 -4.97 -11.70
N SER A 10 3.00 -4.71 -10.41
CA SER A 10 2.08 -3.72 -9.93
C SER A 10 2.50 -2.41 -10.60
N ARG A 11 1.65 -1.89 -11.49
CA ARG A 11 1.91 -0.62 -12.23
C ARG A 11 2.26 0.53 -11.28
N TYR A 12 1.87 0.40 -10.02
CA TYR A 12 2.09 1.35 -8.94
C TYR A 12 3.53 1.39 -8.40
N PHE A 13 4.33 0.34 -8.61
CA PHE A 13 5.69 0.24 -8.06
C PHE A 13 6.79 0.28 -9.12
N ASN A 14 6.48 0.78 -10.32
CA ASN A 14 7.45 1.09 -11.37
C ASN A 14 8.43 -0.06 -11.71
N GLY A 15 7.98 -1.32 -11.60
CA GLY A 15 8.81 -2.50 -11.89
C GLY A 15 9.75 -2.94 -10.75
N ALA A 16 9.78 -2.24 -9.61
CA ALA A 16 10.54 -2.66 -8.45
C ALA A 16 9.99 -3.99 -7.87
N PRO A 17 10.86 -4.86 -7.34
CA PRO A 17 10.40 -6.05 -6.62
C PRO A 17 9.55 -5.62 -5.42
N THR A 18 8.34 -6.16 -5.34
CA THR A 18 7.38 -5.87 -4.27
C THR A 18 7.18 -7.10 -3.42
N THR A 19 7.17 -6.92 -2.11
CA THR A 19 6.82 -7.96 -1.14
C THR A 19 5.53 -7.55 -0.43
N ARG A 20 4.59 -8.48 -0.28
CA ARG A 20 3.33 -8.22 0.42
C ARG A 20 3.53 -8.43 1.92
N LEU A 21 3.30 -7.37 2.70
CA LEU A 21 3.25 -7.44 4.15
C LEU A 21 1.79 -7.46 4.60
N ILE A 22 1.39 -8.46 5.39
CA ILE A 22 0.04 -8.57 5.97
C ILE A 22 0.21 -8.42 7.48
N VAL A 23 -0.35 -7.35 8.05
CA VAL A 23 -0.25 -7.05 9.48
C VAL A 23 -1.65 -6.88 10.05
N PRO A 24 -2.02 -7.59 11.14
CA PRO A 24 -3.22 -7.26 11.88
C PRO A 24 -3.02 -5.91 12.58
N CYS A 25 -3.92 -4.96 12.33
CA CYS A 25 -3.95 -3.66 12.98
C CYS A 25 -5.30 -3.42 13.63
N GLU A 26 -5.31 -2.57 14.65
CA GLU A 26 -6.55 -2.13 15.29
C GLU A 26 -7.45 -1.38 14.30
N GLN A 27 -8.76 -1.66 14.35
CA GLN A 27 -9.73 -1.08 13.43
C GLN A 27 -9.76 0.45 13.49
N SER A 28 -9.53 1.02 14.68
CA SER A 28 -9.47 2.48 14.88
C SER A 28 -8.31 3.14 14.13
N ILE A 29 -7.19 2.44 13.99
CA ILE A 29 -6.03 2.94 13.22
C ILE A 29 -6.37 2.93 11.72
N ILE A 30 -7.01 1.86 11.24
CA ILE A 30 -7.44 1.77 9.84
C ILE A 30 -8.46 2.85 9.49
N ASP A 31 -9.41 3.14 10.38
CA ASP A 31 -10.40 4.20 10.19
C ASP A 31 -9.77 5.60 10.09
N THR A 32 -8.77 5.85 10.95
CA THR A 32 -8.00 7.10 10.92
C THR A 32 -7.23 7.24 9.60
N VAL A 33 -6.58 6.17 9.13
CA VAL A 33 -5.90 6.15 7.85
C VAL A 33 -6.88 6.38 6.70
N ASP A 34 -8.04 5.74 6.72
CA ASP A 34 -9.07 5.88 5.68
C ASP A 34 -9.62 7.30 5.59
N SER A 35 -9.90 7.92 6.74
CA SER A 35 -10.31 9.31 6.83
C SER A 35 -9.24 10.26 6.28
N HIS A 36 -7.97 9.97 6.55
CA HIS A 36 -6.84 10.80 6.11
C HIS A 36 -6.59 10.70 4.59
N ILE A 37 -6.67 9.49 4.01
CA ILE A 37 -6.48 9.30 2.56
C ILE A 37 -7.65 9.82 1.72
N LYS A 38 -8.86 9.92 2.29
CA LYS A 38 -10.06 10.42 1.59
C LYS A 38 -9.96 11.90 1.24
N GLY A 39 -9.22 12.68 2.02
CA GLY A 39 -8.98 14.11 1.78
C GLY A 39 -7.73 14.42 0.95
N SER A 40 -6.82 13.46 0.75
CA SER A 40 -5.52 13.72 0.15
C SER A 40 -5.50 13.41 -1.36
N ARG A 41 -5.23 14.43 -2.17
CA ARG A 41 -5.00 14.29 -3.63
C ARG A 41 -3.78 13.43 -3.96
N VAL A 42 -2.84 13.30 -3.02
CA VAL A 42 -1.55 12.61 -3.22
C VAL A 42 -1.70 11.10 -3.10
N THR A 43 -2.48 10.61 -2.13
CA THR A 43 -2.64 9.16 -1.90
C THR A 43 -3.87 8.57 -2.59
N ARG A 44 -4.81 9.37 -3.12
CA ARG A 44 -5.94 8.92 -3.96
C ARG A 44 -6.70 7.68 -3.42
N GLY A 45 -6.79 7.54 -2.09
CA GLY A 45 -7.45 6.38 -1.46
C GLY A 45 -6.62 5.09 -1.44
N ASN A 46 -5.33 5.12 -1.81
CA ASN A 46 -4.45 3.96 -1.73
C ASN A 46 -3.78 3.86 -0.34
N ARG A 47 -4.33 2.99 0.50
CA ARG A 47 -3.81 2.69 1.84
C ARG A 47 -2.34 2.23 1.81
N ALA A 48 -1.95 1.45 0.81
CA ALA A 48 -0.58 0.93 0.72
C ALA A 48 0.45 2.04 0.47
N GLU A 49 0.10 3.04 -0.34
CA GLU A 49 0.98 4.19 -0.60
C GLU A 49 1.09 5.09 0.63
N PHE A 50 0.00 5.28 1.38
CA PHE A 50 0.07 5.97 2.67
C PHE A 50 1.02 5.27 3.65
N VAL A 51 0.86 3.95 3.85
CA VAL A 51 1.73 3.17 4.74
C VAL A 51 3.18 3.21 4.27
N ARG A 52 3.42 3.13 2.96
CA ARG A 52 4.77 3.24 2.39
C ARG A 52 5.41 4.60 2.67
N GLN A 53 4.71 5.70 2.43
CA GLN A 53 5.21 7.05 2.71
C GLN A 53 5.47 7.25 4.21
N ALA A 54 4.54 6.79 5.07
CA ALA A 54 4.70 6.87 6.52
C ALA A 54 5.93 6.08 7.01
N ILE A 55 6.20 4.90 6.45
CA ILE A 55 7.42 4.12 6.76
C ILE A 55 8.67 4.86 6.31
N ILE A 56 8.68 5.45 5.11
CA ILE A 56 9.82 6.22 4.59
C ILE A 56 10.08 7.49 5.42
N GLU A 57 9.03 8.19 5.85
CA GLU A 57 9.15 9.41 6.67
C GLU A 57 9.66 9.12 8.09
N LYS A 58 9.33 7.95 8.64
CA LYS A 58 9.73 7.54 10.00
C LYS A 58 11.12 6.91 10.09
N LEU A 59 11.61 6.32 9.01
CA LEU A 59 12.95 5.71 8.90
C LEU A 59 14.01 6.77 8.61
#